data_AF-A0A9E5WWU7-F1
#
_entry.id   AF-A0A9E5WWU7-F1
#
_cell.length_a   1.000
_cell.length_b   1.000
_cell.length_c   1.000
_cell.angle_alpha   90.00
_cell.angle_beta   90.00
_cell.angle_gamma   90.00
#
_symmetry.space_group_name_H-M   'P 1'
#
loop_
_entity.id
_entity.type
_entity.pdbx_description
1 polymer ?
#
loop_
_entity_poly.entity_id
_entity_poly.type
_entity_poly.pdbx_seq_one_letter_code
_entity_poly.pdbx_strand_id
1 'polypeptide(L)'
;MAPTLYGRHKDVTCEKCGYSFAVGASDEVDELEYLITRINTALCPNCRYENAVRELPVFKGDRILVTKFTYEFSRPRRWDVAVFKYPEEPKTNYIKRIVGLPGESH
;
A
#
# COMPACT_ATOMS: atom_id res chain seq x y z
N MET A 1 6.29 -0.18 -8.24
CA MET A 1 5.31 -0.37 -7.14
C MET A 1 3.94 -0.29 -7.77
N ALA A 2 3.03 -1.24 -7.51
CA ALA A 2 1.65 -1.08 -7.99
C ALA A 2 1.02 0.09 -7.21
N PRO A 3 0.57 1.16 -7.88
CA PRO A 3 0.13 2.39 -7.20
C PRO A 3 -1.26 2.26 -6.55
N THR A 4 -1.75 1.05 -6.28
CA THR A 4 -3.18 0.81 -5.97
C THR A 4 -3.36 -0.27 -4.89
N LEU A 5 -2.44 -0.34 -3.94
CA LEU A 5 -2.65 -1.12 -2.71
C LEU A 5 -2.17 -0.27 -1.56
N TYR A 6 -2.97 0.74 -1.26
CA TYR A 6 -2.74 1.53 -0.07
C TYR A 6 -3.39 0.82 1.11
N GLY A 7 -2.64 0.75 2.22
CA GLY A 7 -3.23 0.46 3.51
C GLY A 7 -4.14 1.61 3.93
N ARG A 8 -4.32 1.80 5.24
CA ARG A 8 -5.10 2.92 5.72
C ARG A 8 -4.37 4.24 5.36
N HIS A 9 -5.01 5.11 4.59
CA HIS A 9 -4.36 6.30 4.01
C HIS A 9 -5.30 7.50 3.91
N LYS A 10 -4.72 8.69 3.72
CA LYS A 10 -5.42 9.93 3.38
C LYS A 10 -4.97 10.39 2.01
N ASP A 11 -5.92 10.81 1.18
CA ASP A 11 -5.61 11.45 -0.10
C ASP A 11 -5.42 12.95 0.10
N VAL A 12 -4.25 13.44 -0.30
CA VAL A 12 -3.83 14.83 -0.10
C VAL A 12 -3.57 15.44 -1.46
N THR A 13 -4.21 16.59 -1.72
CA THR A 13 -3.85 17.44 -2.86
C THR A 13 -3.00 18.58 -2.35
N CYS A 14 -1.80 18.74 -2.90
CA CYS A 14 -0.91 19.80 -2.44
C CYS A 14 -1.46 21.18 -2.81
N GLU A 15 -1.57 22.07 -1.82
CA GLU A 15 -2.08 23.44 -2.01
C GLU A 15 -1.16 24.29 -2.91
N LYS A 16 0.14 23.96 -2.96
CA LYS A 16 1.14 24.74 -3.69
C LYS A 16 1.31 24.33 -5.15
N CYS A 17 1.32 23.03 -5.45
CA CYS A 17 1.61 22.52 -6.79
C CYS A 17 0.48 21.67 -7.40
N GLY A 18 -0.61 21.45 -6.68
CA GLY A 18 -1.76 20.64 -7.15
C GLY A 18 -1.47 19.14 -7.26
N TYR A 19 -0.29 18.67 -6.84
CA TYR A 19 0.06 17.25 -6.91
C TYR A 19 -0.75 16.43 -5.88
N SER A 20 -1.45 15.39 -6.35
CA SER A 20 -2.18 14.44 -5.52
C SER A 20 -1.28 13.30 -5.05
N PHE A 21 -1.27 13.02 -3.75
CA PHE A 21 -0.50 11.94 -3.15
C PHE A 21 -1.21 11.32 -1.94
N ALA A 22 -0.94 10.05 -1.68
CA ALA A 22 -1.48 9.34 -0.52
C ALA A 22 -0.49 9.40 0.66
N VAL A 23 -1.01 9.64 1.86
CA VAL A 23 -0.26 9.63 3.12
C VAL A 23 -0.74 8.48 3.98
N GLY A 24 0.20 7.65 4.47
CA GLY A 24 -0.12 6.54 5.36
C GLY A 24 -0.72 7.05 6.66
N ALA A 25 -1.86 6.49 7.05
CA ALA A 25 -2.58 6.83 8.28
C ALA A 25 -2.72 5.60 9.20
N SER A 26 -1.93 4.55 8.99
CA SER A 26 -1.96 3.32 9.80
C SER A 26 -1.78 3.62 11.29
N ASP A 27 -0.86 4.52 11.63
CA ASP A 27 -0.50 4.87 13.02
C ASP A 27 -1.58 5.67 13.77
N GLU A 28 -2.64 6.12 13.08
CA GLU A 28 -3.71 6.89 13.72
C GLU A 28 -4.69 6.02 14.52
N VAL A 29 -4.72 4.69 14.33
CA VAL A 29 -5.58 3.78 15.11
C VAL A 29 -4.78 2.66 15.77
N ASP A 30 -5.33 2.15 16.87
CA ASP A 30 -4.86 0.93 17.53
C ASP A 30 -5.36 -0.35 16.84
N GLU A 31 -4.89 -1.52 17.28
CA GLU A 31 -5.34 -2.85 16.82
C GLU A 31 -6.87 -3.04 16.94
N LEU A 32 -7.50 -2.34 17.89
CA LEU A 32 -8.95 -2.35 18.12
C LEU A 32 -9.71 -1.27 17.32
N GLU A 33 -9.08 -0.65 16.33
CA GLU A 33 -9.62 0.44 15.48
C GLU A 33 -9.99 1.74 16.24
N TYR A 34 -9.57 1.92 17.50
CA TYR A 34 -9.76 3.19 18.21
C TYR A 34 -8.79 4.25 17.71
N LEU A 35 -9.28 5.46 17.49
CA LEU A 35 -8.45 6.61 17.09
C LEU A 35 -7.54 7.00 18.27
N ILE A 36 -6.23 6.82 18.11
CA ILE A 36 -5.23 7.21 19.13
C ILE A 36 -4.73 8.62 18.84
N THR A 37 -4.32 8.88 17.59
CA THR A 37 -3.71 10.15 17.18
C THR A 37 -4.15 10.51 15.77
N ARG A 38 -3.97 11.78 15.38
CA ARG A 38 -4.10 12.21 13.99
C ARG A 38 -2.80 12.85 13.53
N ILE A 39 -2.39 12.49 12.32
CA ILE A 39 -1.26 13.11 11.63
C ILE A 39 -1.66 14.53 11.28
N ASN A 40 -0.86 15.50 11.73
CA ASN A 40 -1.17 16.92 11.54
C ASN A 40 -0.74 17.41 10.16
N THR A 41 0.47 17.06 9.72
CA THR A 41 1.07 17.58 8.49
C THR A 41 1.72 16.49 7.63
N ALA A 42 1.79 16.74 6.32
CA ALA A 42 2.47 15.87 5.36
C ALA A 42 3.24 16.68 4.31
N LEU A 43 4.46 16.24 4.00
CA LEU A 43 5.31 16.85 3.00
C LEU A 43 4.94 16.36 1.59
N CYS A 44 4.73 17.29 0.68
CA CYS A 44 4.51 16.97 -0.72
C CYS A 44 5.79 16.34 -1.34
N PRO A 45 5.72 15.17 -1.98
CA PRO A 45 6.89 14.55 -2.61
C PRO A 45 7.40 15.33 -3.83
N ASN A 46 6.57 16.18 -4.43
CA ASN A 46 6.93 16.99 -5.59
C ASN A 46 7.61 18.32 -5.19
N CYS A 47 6.94 19.14 -4.37
CA CYS A 47 7.42 20.49 -4.04
C CYS A 47 7.88 20.69 -2.58
N ARG A 48 7.81 19.64 -1.74
CA ARG A 48 8.14 19.65 -0.30
C ARG A 48 7.36 20.65 0.55
N TYR A 49 6.25 21.17 0.04
CA TYR A 49 5.34 21.99 0.82
C TYR A 49 4.65 21.16 1.90
N GLU A 50 4.53 21.74 3.09
CA GLU A 50 3.86 21.12 4.24
C GLU A 50 2.35 21.37 4.13
N ASN A 51 1.58 20.30 3.94
CA ASN A 51 0.12 20.36 3.84
C ASN A 51 -0.50 19.92 5.16
N ALA A 52 -1.53 20.61 5.62
CA ALA A 52 -2.31 20.19 6.78
C ALA A 52 -3.23 19.02 6.39
N VAL A 53 -3.05 17.86 7.03
CA VAL A 53 -3.76 16.61 6.69
C VAL A 53 -4.64 16.10 7.84
N ARG A 54 -4.73 16.84 8.94
CA ARG A 54 -5.44 16.43 10.17
C ARG A 54 -6.92 16.12 9.95
N GLU A 55 -7.60 16.96 9.17
CA GLU A 55 -9.05 16.90 8.98
C GLU A 55 -9.47 16.08 7.76
N LEU A 56 -8.51 15.64 6.95
CA LEU A 56 -8.79 14.86 5.76
C LEU A 56 -9.39 13.49 6.10
N PRO A 57 -10.33 12.99 5.27
CA PRO A 57 -10.93 11.68 5.45
C PRO A 57 -9.87 10.58 5.36
N VAL A 58 -10.02 9.56 6.19
CA VAL A 58 -9.15 8.38 6.21
C VAL A 58 -9.85 7.23 5.51
N PHE A 59 -9.21 6.67 4.49
CA PHE A 59 -9.68 5.50 3.78
C PHE A 59 -9.09 4.23 4.40
N LYS A 60 -9.91 3.20 4.61
CA LYS A 60 -9.49 1.92 5.22
C LYS A 60 -8.52 1.10 4.35
N GLY A 61 -8.22 1.57 3.14
CA GLY A 61 -7.38 0.87 2.16
C GLY A 61 -8.14 -0.16 1.33
N ASP A 62 -7.45 -0.75 0.37
CA ASP A 62 -8.03 -1.69 -0.57
C ASP A 62 -8.18 -3.09 0.05
N ARG A 63 -9.36 -3.68 -0.06
CA ARG A 63 -9.60 -5.07 0.30
C ARG A 63 -9.50 -5.94 -0.94
N ILE A 64 -8.47 -6.77 -1.00
CA ILE A 64 -8.27 -7.71 -2.11
C ILE A 64 -8.75 -9.12 -1.74
N LEU A 65 -9.39 -9.77 -2.71
CA LEU A 65 -9.67 -11.19 -2.65
C LEU A 65 -8.50 -11.95 -3.27
N VAL A 66 -7.91 -12.86 -2.49
CA VAL A 66 -6.75 -13.65 -2.92
C VAL A 66 -7.17 -15.10 -3.10
N THR A 67 -6.99 -15.62 -4.30
CA THR A 67 -7.21 -17.05 -4.61
C THR A 67 -5.97 -17.85 -4.25
N LYS A 68 -5.97 -18.50 -3.08
CA LYS A 68 -4.81 -19.25 -2.57
C LYS A 68 -4.45 -20.46 -3.44
N PHE A 69 -5.45 -21.12 -4.03
CA PHE A 69 -5.28 -22.40 -4.72
C PHE A 69 -4.86 -22.26 -6.20
N THR A 70 -4.81 -21.05 -6.76
CA THR A 70 -4.54 -20.86 -8.20
C THR A 70 -3.22 -21.47 -8.63
N TYR A 71 -2.18 -21.38 -7.80
CA TYR A 71 -0.86 -21.93 -8.11
C TYR A 71 -0.68 -23.41 -7.76
N GLU A 72 -1.67 -24.06 -7.15
CA GLU A 72 -1.70 -25.52 -7.00
C GLU A 72 -2.11 -26.21 -8.31
N PHE A 73 -2.93 -25.55 -9.12
CA PHE A 73 -3.47 -26.09 -10.37
C PHE A 73 -2.85 -25.46 -11.63
N SER A 74 -2.22 -24.30 -11.52
CA SER A 74 -1.64 -23.58 -12.66
C SER A 74 -0.26 -22.99 -12.34
N ARG A 75 0.63 -22.94 -13.32
CA ARG A 75 1.97 -22.35 -13.12
C ARG A 75 1.88 -20.82 -13.09
N PRO A 76 2.71 -20.15 -12.28
CA PRO A 76 2.80 -18.70 -12.29
C PRO A 76 3.21 -18.17 -13.66
N ARG A 77 2.54 -17.11 -14.11
CA ARG A 77 2.86 -16.42 -15.36
C ARG A 77 3.55 -15.11 -15.05
N ARG A 78 4.35 -14.67 -16.03
CA ARG A 78 4.98 -13.35 -15.98
C ARG A 78 3.88 -12.30 -15.86
N TRP A 79 4.14 -11.31 -15.02
CA TRP A 79 3.23 -10.23 -14.66
C TRP A 79 2.03 -10.61 -13.79
N ASP A 80 1.90 -11.86 -13.31
CA ASP A 80 0.88 -12.18 -12.32
C ASP A 80 1.15 -11.44 -10.99
N VAL A 81 0.09 -11.05 -10.29
CA VAL A 81 0.19 -10.51 -8.93
C VAL A 81 0.13 -11.67 -7.94
N ALA A 82 1.20 -11.87 -7.20
CA ALA A 82 1.33 -12.94 -6.23
C ALA A 82 1.35 -12.38 -4.81
N VAL A 83 0.65 -13.09 -3.92
CA VAL A 83 0.70 -12.86 -2.47
C VAL A 83 1.47 -14.01 -1.84
N PHE A 84 2.55 -13.70 -1.14
CA PHE A 84 3.39 -14.71 -0.48
C PHE A 84 3.81 -14.23 0.91
N LYS A 85 4.17 -15.16 1.78
CA LYS A 85 4.72 -14.84 3.10
C LYS A 85 6.16 -14.38 2.96
N TYR A 86 6.53 -13.32 3.66
CA TYR A 86 7.92 -12.87 3.69
C TYR A 86 8.81 -13.99 4.27
N PRO A 87 9.88 -14.41 3.59
CA PRO A 87 10.68 -15.56 4.03
C PRO A 87 11.32 -15.39 5.42
N GLU A 88 11.74 -14.17 5.76
CA GLU A 88 12.38 -13.90 7.06
C GLU A 88 11.35 -13.69 8.18
N GLU A 89 10.14 -13.22 7.85
CA GLU A 89 9.06 -13.01 8.81
C GLU A 89 7.71 -13.55 8.27
N PRO A 90 7.39 -14.83 8.53
CA PRO A 90 6.25 -15.50 7.90
C PRO A 90 4.87 -15.03 8.39
N LYS A 91 4.82 -14.10 9.35
CA LYS A 91 3.59 -13.42 9.77
C LYS A 91 3.20 -12.31 8.79
N THR A 92 4.15 -11.79 8.02
CA THR A 92 3.94 -10.64 7.15
C THR A 92 3.69 -11.09 5.71
N ASN A 93 2.54 -10.73 5.16
CA ASN A 93 2.17 -11.04 3.78
C ASN A 93 2.67 -9.94 2.85
N TYR A 94 3.30 -10.32 1.74
CA TYR A 94 3.78 -9.41 0.71
C TYR A 94 2.99 -9.60 -0.58
N ILE A 95 2.69 -8.50 -1.25
CA ILE A 95 2.02 -8.48 -2.54
C ILE A 95 2.99 -7.87 -3.55
N LYS A 96 3.39 -8.66 -4.54
CA LYS A 96 4.31 -8.23 -5.60
C LYS A 96 3.86 -8.78 -6.95
N ARG A 97 4.42 -8.22 -8.01
CA ARG A 97 4.23 -8.72 -9.37
C ARG A 97 5.40 -9.61 -9.76
N ILE A 98 5.12 -10.78 -10.35
CA ILE A 98 6.14 -11.71 -10.84
C ILE A 98 6.78 -11.11 -12.09
N VAL A 99 8.10 -10.88 -12.05
CA VAL A 99 8.87 -10.31 -13.16
C VAL A 99 9.88 -11.29 -13.77
N GLY A 100 10.25 -12.31 -13.00
CA GLY A 100 11.15 -13.39 -13.41
C GLY A 100 10.57 -14.73 -13.01
N LEU A 101 10.63 -15.70 -13.93
CA LEU A 101 10.28 -17.09 -13.69
C LEU A 101 11.54 -17.96 -13.62
N PRO A 102 11.50 -19.12 -12.93
CA PRO A 102 12.61 -20.07 -12.93
C PRO A 102 13.00 -20.44 -14.37
N GLY A 103 14.28 -20.25 -14.72
CA GLY A 103 14.81 -20.50 -16.06
C GLY A 103 14.81 -19.29 -17.00
N GLU A 104 14.29 -18.13 -16.59
CA GLU A 104 14.49 -16.87 -17.30
C GLU A 104 15.85 -16.26 -16.90
N SER A 105 16.77 -16.16 -17.85
CA SER A 105 17.99 -15.37 -17.72
C SER A 105 17.81 -14.05 -18.48
N HIS A 106 18.17 -12.95 -17.83
CA HIS A 106 18.20 -11.61 -18.42
C HIS A 106 19.49 -11.35 -19.19
#